data_AF-A0A939UKZ8-F1
#
_entry.id   AF-A0A939UKZ8-F1
#
_cell.length_a   1.000
_cell.length_b   1.000
_cell.length_c   1.000
_cell.angle_alpha   90.00
_cell.angle_beta   90.00
_cell.angle_gamma   90.00
#
_symmetry.space_group_name_H-M   'P 1'
#
loop_
_entity.id
_entity.type
_entity.pdbx_description
1 polymer ?
#
loop_
_entity_poly.entity_id
_entity_poly.type
_entity_poly.pdbx_seq_one_letter_code
_entity_poly.pdbx_strand_id
1 'polypeptide(L)'
;MVTTITQADLNSRKYFQTDDGTVYKIVISKEGSKDPYSLEFTLRDGDFSIPSDERIAGIKLDNTVPQGTYSITLYHSDRGVYKATSAFEISENGTVKIAANYVYKPGWQRVYDNGKFFTRTGDVLFAIILIIALGALIFAARGLVLSAKEAVLVKKEINALLSGDLMPLEKKKKAQVLKQKGTSLRLKLMSFTAMIVFMAILLVSLPLGYVMTRSQERTLSVGLEERVNVLLSSITSGARAYMPTQNVLELSSLPEQSAAISEANFVSIAGLSSDDENSSGLDFMWASNDSDLANKINTEILAPGVSKITDQTMLSASEICQELNQSAAQSAGEIAKNIASLNAEGASLALRSDPVSVKRREEISVITTELSTRLSRTLNEMSEAATGSFPEYNSALLDRDNTEYLFYRPVLYRQGTSQTYARAIVFISVSTASLIQSIDQARRTIVYTALMVSLFAVLIGIAASWILASIIVSPIKRLASHVVMIGNTVNKEKLAGKEIVI
;
A
#
# COMPACT_ATOMS: atom_id res chain seq x y z
N MET A 1 32.87 -16.43 13.19
CA MET A 1 32.52 -16.34 11.75
C MET A 1 33.72 -15.81 10.98
N VAL A 2 34.07 -16.34 9.79
CA VAL A 2 35.18 -15.81 8.97
C VAL A 2 34.63 -14.77 8.00
N THR A 3 35.08 -13.53 8.13
CA THR A 3 34.65 -12.39 7.31
C THR A 3 35.74 -12.03 6.30
N THR A 4 35.33 -11.70 5.09
CA THR A 4 36.20 -11.14 4.05
C THR A 4 35.80 -9.68 3.83
N ILE A 5 36.79 -8.79 3.77
CA ILE A 5 36.59 -7.36 3.49
C ILE A 5 37.22 -7.08 2.13
N THR A 6 36.43 -6.50 1.22
CA THR A 6 36.93 -6.11 -0.11
C THR A 6 37.13 -4.60 -0.21
N GLN A 7 38.01 -4.17 -1.11
CA GLN A 7 38.23 -2.77 -1.45
C GLN A 7 36.93 -2.03 -1.82
N ALA A 8 35.98 -2.73 -2.45
CA ALA A 8 34.70 -2.18 -2.89
C ALA A 8 33.69 -1.98 -1.76
N ASP A 9 33.88 -2.62 -0.61
CA ASP A 9 33.01 -2.44 0.57
C ASP A 9 33.39 -1.19 1.36
N LEU A 10 34.68 -0.87 1.36
CA LEU A 10 35.25 0.25 2.10
C LEU A 10 35.52 1.48 1.24
N ASN A 11 35.31 1.41 -0.08
CA ASN A 11 35.58 2.50 -1.04
C ASN A 11 37.00 3.09 -0.88
N SER A 12 38.01 2.23 -0.69
CA SER A 12 39.34 2.63 -0.22
C SER A 12 40.48 2.01 -1.05
N ARG A 13 40.44 2.22 -2.37
CA ARG A 13 41.46 1.74 -3.34
C ARG A 13 42.91 2.00 -2.93
N LYS A 14 43.16 3.12 -2.24
CA LYS A 14 44.49 3.51 -1.77
C LYS A 14 44.95 2.75 -0.52
N TYR A 15 44.14 1.95 0.15
CA TYR A 15 44.51 1.38 1.45
C TYR A 15 44.64 -0.15 1.45
N PHE A 16 44.45 -0.81 0.30
CA PHE A 16 44.59 -2.25 0.18
C PHE A 16 45.86 -2.70 -0.58
N GLN A 17 46.55 -1.79 -1.28
CA GLN A 17 47.74 -2.11 -2.07
C GLN A 17 48.94 -2.45 -1.18
N THR A 18 49.66 -3.52 -1.52
CA THR A 18 50.83 -4.03 -0.78
C THR A 18 52.18 -3.53 -1.31
N ASP A 19 52.19 -2.86 -2.47
CA ASP A 19 53.41 -2.37 -3.11
C ASP A 19 54.11 -1.24 -2.33
N ASP A 20 53.35 -0.36 -1.65
CA ASP A 20 53.86 0.79 -0.88
C ASP A 20 53.48 0.69 0.60
N GLY A 21 53.80 -0.45 1.23
CA GLY A 21 53.45 -0.74 2.62
C GLY A 21 52.19 -1.62 2.73
N THR A 22 51.82 -2.00 3.95
CA THR A 22 50.72 -2.96 4.17
C THR A 22 49.79 -2.54 5.30
N VAL A 23 48.56 -3.05 5.26
CA VAL A 23 47.61 -2.92 6.36
C VAL A 23 48.09 -3.81 7.50
N TYR A 24 48.55 -3.21 8.59
CA TYR A 24 49.12 -3.94 9.71
C TYR A 24 48.13 -4.09 10.88
N LYS A 25 47.11 -3.24 10.96
CA LYS A 25 46.09 -3.26 12.02
C LYS A 25 44.71 -2.87 11.48
N ILE A 26 43.68 -3.56 11.96
CA ILE A 26 42.27 -3.30 11.65
C ILE A 26 41.54 -3.12 12.98
N VAL A 27 40.75 -2.06 13.09
CA VAL A 27 39.93 -1.78 14.27
C VAL A 27 38.47 -1.74 13.87
N ILE A 28 37.66 -2.55 14.56
CA ILE A 28 36.20 -2.59 14.42
C ILE A 28 35.61 -1.93 15.65
N SER A 29 34.88 -0.82 15.48
CA SER A 29 34.32 -0.04 16.60
C SER A 29 32.81 0.10 16.49
N LYS A 30 32.08 -0.15 17.59
CA LYS A 30 30.62 0.06 17.65
C LYS A 30 30.28 1.56 17.59
N GLU A 31 29.33 1.94 16.74
CA GLU A 31 28.85 3.32 16.65
C GLU A 31 27.92 3.67 17.83
N GLY A 32 28.13 4.85 18.44
CA GLY A 32 27.20 5.46 19.40
C GLY A 32 27.37 5.15 20.89
N SER A 33 28.40 4.41 21.34
CA SER A 33 28.67 4.20 22.77
C SER A 33 29.83 5.07 23.29
N LYS A 34 29.67 5.61 24.51
CA LYS A 34 30.65 6.48 25.18
C LYS A 34 31.90 5.74 25.67
N ASP A 35 31.83 4.41 25.76
CA ASP A 35 32.97 3.49 25.78
C ASP A 35 32.99 2.72 24.45
N PRO A 36 34.03 2.85 23.61
CA PRO A 36 34.08 2.16 22.33
C PRO A 36 34.42 0.69 22.58
N TYR A 37 33.43 -0.19 22.43
CA TYR A 37 33.75 -1.60 22.22
C TYR A 37 34.50 -1.69 20.88
N SER A 38 35.82 -1.85 20.96
CA SER A 38 36.72 -1.92 19.82
C SER A 38 37.42 -3.27 19.77
N LEU A 39 37.23 -4.01 18.68
CA LEU A 39 38.01 -5.21 18.38
C LEU A 39 39.21 -4.77 17.55
N GLU A 40 40.39 -5.19 17.98
CA GLU A 40 41.64 -4.94 17.26
C GLU A 40 42.13 -6.25 16.67
N PHE A 41 42.47 -6.23 15.38
CA PHE A 41 43.06 -7.35 14.66
C PHE A 41 44.41 -6.91 14.11
N THR A 42 45.43 -7.74 14.26
CA THR A 42 46.80 -7.41 13.84
C THR A 42 47.33 -8.43 12.84
N LEU A 43 47.98 -7.94 11.78
CA LEU A 43 48.55 -8.79 10.73
C LEU A 43 49.64 -9.73 11.30
N ARG A 44 50.39 -9.25 12.29
CA ARG A 44 51.48 -9.99 12.95
C ARG A 44 50.99 -11.20 13.75
N ASP A 45 49.78 -11.10 14.31
CA ASP A 45 49.19 -12.13 15.17
C ASP A 45 48.42 -13.18 14.35
N GLY A 46 48.35 -12.99 13.02
CA GLY A 46 47.66 -13.91 12.11
C GLY A 46 46.14 -13.78 12.15
N ASP A 47 45.61 -12.71 12.75
CA ASP A 47 44.18 -12.44 12.90
C ASP A 47 43.48 -12.20 11.55
N PHE A 48 44.24 -11.76 10.56
CA PHE A 48 43.80 -11.61 9.18
C PHE A 48 44.96 -11.85 8.22
N SER A 49 44.62 -12.03 6.95
CA SER A 49 45.54 -12.24 5.84
C SER A 49 45.18 -11.30 4.70
N ILE A 50 46.17 -10.90 3.92
CA ILE A 50 45.97 -10.05 2.74
C ILE A 50 46.33 -10.90 1.52
N PRO A 51 45.38 -11.70 1.00
CA PRO A 51 45.64 -12.54 -0.16
C PRO A 51 45.88 -11.75 -1.46
N SER A 52 45.42 -10.50 -1.55
CA SER A 52 45.60 -9.65 -2.73
C SER A 52 45.44 -8.17 -2.40
N ASP A 53 45.90 -7.29 -3.29
CA ASP A 53 45.78 -5.82 -3.19
C ASP A 53 44.35 -5.27 -3.20
N GLU A 54 43.34 -6.13 -3.30
CA GLU A 54 41.92 -5.76 -3.30
C GLU A 54 41.12 -6.44 -2.17
N ARG A 55 41.77 -7.31 -1.37
CA ARG A 55 41.06 -8.19 -0.44
C ARG A 55 41.85 -8.48 0.84
N ILE A 56 41.15 -8.33 1.96
CA ILE A 56 41.59 -8.79 3.28
C ILE A 56 40.66 -9.94 3.70
N ALA A 57 41.24 -11.08 4.07
CA ALA A 57 40.51 -12.30 4.38
C ALA A 57 40.96 -12.92 5.71
N GLY A 58 40.11 -13.75 6.30
CA GLY A 58 40.47 -14.54 7.49
C GLY A 58 40.15 -13.87 8.83
N ILE A 59 39.47 -12.72 8.82
CA ILE A 59 39.05 -12.03 10.06
C ILE A 59 38.03 -12.90 10.77
N LYS A 60 38.38 -13.40 11.96
CA LYS A 60 37.48 -14.20 12.80
C LYS A 60 36.83 -13.31 13.85
N LEU A 61 35.52 -13.11 13.70
CA LEU A 61 34.71 -12.50 14.75
C LEU A 61 34.27 -13.61 15.72
N ASP A 62 34.62 -13.44 16.99
CA ASP A 62 34.17 -14.32 18.07
C ASP A 62 32.65 -14.21 18.28
N ASN A 63 32.04 -15.29 18.79
CA ASN A 63 30.59 -15.36 19.01
C ASN A 63 30.08 -14.47 20.17
N THR A 64 30.96 -13.66 20.77
CA THR A 64 30.68 -12.78 21.90
C THR A 64 30.50 -11.32 21.50
N VAL A 65 30.57 -10.99 20.20
CA VAL A 65 30.38 -9.63 19.71
C VAL A 65 28.91 -9.20 19.87
N PRO A 66 28.62 -8.12 20.59
CA PRO A 66 27.24 -7.65 20.79
C PRO A 66 26.55 -7.27 19.48
N GLN A 67 25.22 -7.40 19.45
CA GLN A 67 24.41 -6.86 18.35
C GLN A 67 24.61 -5.34 18.24
N GLY A 68 24.71 -4.83 17.01
CA GLY A 68 24.77 -3.40 16.75
C GLY A 68 25.44 -3.02 15.43
N THR A 69 25.56 -1.70 15.24
CA THR A 69 26.22 -1.08 14.08
C THR A 69 27.69 -0.83 14.39
N TYR A 70 28.58 -1.24 13.49
CA TYR A 70 30.02 -1.15 13.63
C TYR A 70 30.66 -0.44 12.44
N SER A 71 31.80 0.21 12.68
CA SER A 71 32.61 0.88 11.67
C SER A 71 34.01 0.24 11.61
N ILE A 72 34.60 0.21 10.42
CA ILE A 72 35.93 -0.37 10.18
C ILE A 72 36.95 0.75 10.01
N THR A 73 38.06 0.65 10.73
CA THR A 73 39.22 1.53 10.58
C THR A 73 40.44 0.69 10.21
N LEU A 74 41.09 1.02 9.10
CA LEU A 74 42.31 0.38 8.62
C LEU A 74 43.52 1.23 8.97
N TYR A 75 44.58 0.60 9.47
CA TYR A 75 45.87 1.22 9.73
C TYR A 75 46.89 0.70 8.73
N HIS A 76 47.37 1.60 7.89
CA HIS A 76 48.36 1.32 6.85
C HIS A 76 49.71 1.90 7.24
N SER A 77 50.80 1.17 6.98
CA SER A 77 52.14 1.59 7.39
C SER A 77 52.54 2.96 6.82
N ASP A 78 52.25 3.18 5.53
CA ASP A 78 52.75 4.37 4.81
C ASP A 78 51.64 5.40 4.55
N ARG A 79 50.38 4.95 4.42
CA ARG A 79 49.24 5.77 3.96
C ARG A 79 48.36 6.28 5.10
N GLY A 80 48.71 5.93 6.34
CA GLY A 80 48.03 6.37 7.55
C GLY A 80 46.73 5.63 7.83
N VAL A 81 45.85 6.28 8.59
CA VAL A 81 44.61 5.69 9.10
C VAL A 81 43.43 6.00 8.17
N TYR A 82 42.71 4.97 7.76
CA TYR A 82 41.50 5.10 6.95
C TYR A 82 40.28 4.60 7.70
N LYS A 83 39.28 5.46 7.89
CA LYS A 83 37.97 5.07 8.44
C LYS A 83 36.98 4.86 7.32
N ALA A 84 36.42 3.66 7.22
CA ALA A 84 35.42 3.32 6.22
C ALA A 84 34.12 4.08 6.44
N THR A 85 33.53 4.56 5.34
CA THR A 85 32.27 5.30 5.36
C THR A 85 31.04 4.37 5.47
N SER A 86 31.21 3.10 5.13
CA SER A 86 30.17 2.06 5.23
C SER A 86 30.19 1.44 6.63
N ALA A 87 29.06 1.47 7.32
CA ALA A 87 28.86 0.75 8.57
C ALA A 87 28.32 -0.66 8.31
N PHE A 88 28.59 -1.61 9.20
CA PHE A 88 28.07 -2.98 9.10
C PHE A 88 27.26 -3.33 10.34
N GLU A 89 26.20 -4.10 10.15
CA GLU A 89 25.29 -4.52 11.20
C GLU A 89 25.55 -5.98 11.56
N ILE A 90 25.75 -6.26 12.85
CA ILE A 90 25.85 -7.62 13.38
C ILE A 90 24.52 -7.95 14.03
N SER A 91 23.81 -8.97 13.53
CA SER A 91 22.55 -9.45 14.10
C SER A 91 22.75 -10.43 15.27
N GLU A 92 21.69 -10.68 16.05
CA GLU A 92 21.71 -11.52 17.26
C GLU A 92 22.22 -12.97 17.02
N ASN A 93 22.05 -13.48 15.81
CA ASN A 93 22.55 -14.78 15.37
C ASN A 93 23.99 -14.73 14.79
N GLY A 94 24.71 -13.62 14.97
CA GLY A 94 26.09 -13.43 14.52
C GLY A 94 26.26 -13.22 13.01
N THR A 95 25.18 -12.98 12.26
CA THR A 95 25.27 -12.69 10.82
C THR A 95 25.74 -11.26 10.61
N VAL A 96 26.84 -11.09 9.87
CA VAL A 96 27.36 -9.77 9.48
C VAL A 96 26.68 -9.33 8.19
N LYS A 97 25.90 -8.26 8.25
CA LYS A 97 25.33 -7.59 7.08
C LYS A 97 26.11 -6.31 6.80
N ILE A 98 26.82 -6.27 5.68
CA ILE A 98 27.43 -5.04 5.19
C ILE A 98 26.30 -4.21 4.59
N ALA A 99 25.87 -3.16 5.30
CA ALA A 99 24.91 -2.21 4.77
C ALA A 99 25.63 -1.37 3.72
N ALA A 100 25.53 -1.77 2.45
CA ALA A 100 25.85 -0.86 1.35
C ALA A 100 24.88 0.32 1.45
N ASN A 101 25.33 1.44 2.00
CA ASN A 101 24.54 2.67 2.15
C ASN A 101 24.11 3.33 0.82
N TYR A 102 24.29 2.65 -0.31
CA TYR A 102 23.77 3.10 -1.59
C TYR A 102 22.36 2.53 -1.79
N VAL A 103 21.37 3.21 -1.20
CA VAL A 103 20.00 3.14 -1.70
C VAL A 103 19.97 3.98 -2.97
N TYR A 104 19.89 3.34 -4.14
CA TYR A 104 19.69 4.05 -5.40
C TYR A 104 18.46 4.94 -5.28
N LYS A 105 18.70 6.24 -5.20
CA LYS A 105 17.67 7.26 -5.37
C LYS A 105 17.81 7.72 -6.81
N PRO A 106 16.85 7.42 -7.70
CA PRO A 106 16.93 7.90 -9.07
C PRO A 106 17.09 9.42 -9.05
N GLY A 107 18.00 9.94 -9.89
CA GLY A 107 18.21 11.39 -10.05
C GLY A 107 16.95 12.12 -10.55
N TRP A 108 16.02 11.34 -11.12
CA TRP A 108 14.64 11.71 -11.36
C TRP A 108 13.79 11.10 -10.23
N GLN A 109 13.35 11.92 -9.29
CA GLN A 109 12.14 11.59 -8.54
C GLN A 109 11.03 12.30 -9.26
N ARG A 110 10.05 11.57 -9.80
CA ARG A 110 8.82 12.20 -10.28
C ARG A 110 8.24 12.95 -9.07
N VAL A 111 8.36 14.28 -9.10
CA VAL A 111 7.74 15.16 -8.12
C VAL A 111 6.28 15.17 -8.47
N TYR A 112 5.58 14.16 -7.98
CA TYR A 112 4.15 14.10 -8.06
C TYR A 112 3.61 15.15 -7.11
N ASP A 113 2.74 16.03 -7.62
CA ASP A 113 1.95 16.92 -6.80
C ASP A 113 0.89 16.09 -6.07
N ASN A 114 1.36 15.30 -5.10
CA ASN A 114 0.52 14.69 -4.09
C ASN A 114 0.11 15.83 -3.16
N GLY A 115 -0.78 16.69 -3.64
CA GLY A 115 -1.48 17.67 -2.83
C GLY A 115 -2.02 16.94 -1.62
N LYS A 116 -1.39 17.18 -0.45
CA LYS A 116 -1.65 16.47 0.82
C LYS A 116 -3.11 16.60 1.31
N PHE A 117 -3.92 17.37 0.59
CA PHE A 117 -5.33 17.65 0.86
C PHE A 117 -6.18 17.59 -0.42
N PHE A 118 -6.13 16.50 -1.18
CA PHE A 118 -7.21 16.20 -2.12
C PHE A 118 -8.44 15.72 -1.33
N THR A 119 -9.23 16.68 -0.83
CA THR A 119 -10.54 16.38 -0.27
C THR A 119 -11.51 16.18 -1.43
N ARG A 120 -12.00 14.94 -1.62
CA ARG A 120 -13.00 14.65 -2.64
C ARG A 120 -14.26 15.43 -2.27
N THR A 121 -14.97 16.00 -3.25
CA THR A 121 -16.29 16.63 -3.02
C THR A 121 -17.24 15.71 -2.23
N GLY A 122 -17.11 14.40 -2.43
CA GLY A 122 -17.82 13.37 -1.66
C GLY A 122 -17.51 13.34 -0.17
N ASP A 123 -16.28 13.62 0.25
CA ASP A 123 -15.88 13.61 1.66
C ASP A 123 -16.52 14.79 2.41
N VAL A 124 -16.59 15.95 1.77
CA VAL A 124 -17.24 17.14 2.30
C VAL A 124 -18.75 16.93 2.42
N LEU A 125 -19.38 16.39 1.38
CA LEU A 125 -20.81 16.05 1.41
C LEU A 125 -21.13 15.02 2.50
N PHE A 126 -20.29 13.99 2.64
CA PHE A 126 -20.43 12.99 3.69
C PHE A 126 -20.34 13.60 5.09
N ALA A 127 -19.39 14.51 5.33
CA ALA A 127 -19.25 15.22 6.60
C ALA A 127 -20.50 16.10 6.91
N ILE A 128 -21.02 16.81 5.91
CA ILE A 128 -22.25 17.62 6.06
C ILE A 128 -23.45 16.73 6.45
N ILE A 129 -23.63 15.59 5.77
CA ILE A 129 -24.70 14.65 6.07
C ILE A 129 -24.59 14.12 7.51
N LEU A 130 -23.36 13.81 7.95
CA LEU A 130 -23.11 13.37 9.33
C LEU A 130 -23.47 14.44 10.37
N ILE A 131 -23.10 15.69 10.13
CA ILE A 131 -23.42 16.81 11.02
C ILE A 131 -24.94 17.01 11.11
N ILE A 132 -25.65 16.94 9.98
CA ILE A 132 -27.12 17.04 9.92
C ILE A 132 -27.75 15.87 10.69
N ALA A 133 -27.27 14.64 10.50
CA ALA A 133 -27.78 13.46 11.20
C ALA A 133 -27.58 13.57 12.72
N LEU A 134 -26.44 14.07 13.15
CA LEU A 134 -26.12 14.28 14.57
C LEU A 134 -27.00 15.38 15.18
N GLY A 135 -27.22 16.48 14.45
CA GLY A 135 -28.16 17.54 14.85
C GLY A 135 -29.60 17.04 14.97
N ALA A 136 -30.07 16.22 14.02
CA ALA A 136 -31.40 15.61 14.04
C ALA A 136 -31.58 14.64 15.22
N LEU A 137 -30.54 13.90 15.58
CA LEU A 137 -30.55 13.02 16.75
C LEU A 137 -30.70 13.82 18.06
N ILE A 138 -29.97 14.93 18.20
CA ILE A 138 -30.09 15.83 19.35
C ILE A 138 -31.50 16.45 19.41
N PHE A 139 -32.04 16.88 18.27
CA PHE A 139 -33.40 17.42 18.19
C PHE A 139 -34.44 16.39 18.62
N ALA A 140 -34.35 15.15 18.11
CA ALA A 140 -35.28 14.07 18.46
C ALA A 140 -35.19 13.70 19.96
N ALA A 141 -33.99 13.67 20.53
CA ALA A 141 -33.78 13.45 21.96
C ALA A 141 -34.46 14.55 22.81
N ARG A 142 -34.28 15.83 22.44
CA ARG A 142 -34.95 16.95 23.13
C ARG A 142 -36.48 16.86 23.01
N GLY A 143 -36.99 16.54 21.83
CA GLY A 143 -38.42 16.37 21.58
C GLY A 143 -39.06 15.26 22.41
N LEU A 144 -38.34 14.14 22.59
CA LEU A 144 -38.77 13.04 23.45
C LEU A 144 -38.87 13.46 24.92
N VAL A 145 -37.85 14.17 25.44
CA VAL A 145 -37.84 14.66 26.82
C VAL A 145 -38.99 15.65 27.07
N LEU A 146 -39.23 16.59 26.16
CA LEU A 146 -40.34 17.54 26.28
C LEU A 146 -41.70 16.83 26.25
N SER A 147 -41.88 15.86 25.35
CA SER A 147 -43.11 15.07 25.26
C SER A 147 -43.33 14.22 26.52
N ALA A 148 -42.27 13.67 27.12
CA ALA A 148 -42.37 12.94 28.38
C ALA A 148 -42.76 13.87 29.54
N LYS A 149 -42.21 15.09 29.60
CA LYS A 149 -42.60 16.10 30.58
C LYS A 149 -44.08 16.51 30.44
N GLU A 150 -44.55 16.73 29.21
CA GLU A 150 -45.97 16.97 28.92
C GLU A 150 -46.85 15.83 29.46
N ALA A 151 -46.43 14.57 29.31
CA ALA A 151 -47.16 13.41 29.82
C ALA A 151 -47.33 13.42 31.34
N VAL A 152 -46.25 13.71 32.07
CA VAL A 152 -46.27 13.78 33.52
C VAL A 152 -47.14 14.94 34.00
N LEU A 153 -47.10 16.09 33.32
CA LEU A 153 -47.87 17.27 33.67
C LEU A 153 -49.37 17.05 33.46
N VAL A 154 -49.76 16.46 32.33
CA VAL A 154 -51.15 16.07 32.05
C VAL A 154 -51.65 15.05 33.09
N LYS A 155 -50.81 14.09 33.51
CA LYS A 155 -51.17 13.15 34.59
C LYS A 155 -51.42 13.87 35.92
N LYS A 156 -50.60 14.87 36.27
CA LYS A 156 -50.81 15.70 37.47
C LYS A 156 -52.09 16.53 37.39
N GLU A 157 -52.39 17.16 36.25
CA GLU A 157 -53.64 17.91 36.03
C GLU A 157 -54.90 17.04 36.20
N ILE A 158 -54.86 15.81 35.67
CA ILE A 158 -55.97 14.85 35.81
C ILE A 158 -56.16 14.45 37.28
N ASN A 159 -55.07 14.18 38.01
CA ASN A 159 -55.15 13.87 39.42
C ASN A 159 -55.71 15.05 40.23
N ALA A 160 -55.29 16.29 39.94
CA ALA A 160 -55.84 17.48 40.60
C ALA A 160 -57.34 17.69 40.31
N LEU A 161 -57.81 17.38 39.09
CA LEU A 161 -59.22 17.41 38.72
C LEU A 161 -60.07 16.36 39.48
N LEU A 162 -59.47 15.20 39.81
CA LEU A 162 -60.08 14.18 40.65
C LEU A 162 -60.15 14.61 42.12
N SER A 163 -59.14 15.35 42.60
CA SER A 163 -59.05 15.82 44.00
C SER A 163 -59.96 17.00 44.36
N GLY A 164 -60.64 17.64 43.39
CA GLY A 164 -61.87 18.38 43.69
C GLY A 164 -62.01 19.86 43.28
N ASP A 165 -61.11 20.47 42.51
CA ASP A 165 -61.01 21.95 42.53
C ASP A 165 -61.81 22.77 41.47
N LEU A 166 -62.70 22.17 40.65
CA LEU A 166 -63.42 22.91 39.57
C LEU A 166 -64.89 22.50 39.35
N MET A 167 -65.74 23.46 38.94
CA MET A 167 -67.19 23.33 38.66
C MET A 167 -67.53 22.33 37.51
N PRO A 168 -68.73 21.71 37.52
CA PRO A 168 -69.08 20.54 36.68
C PRO A 168 -69.10 20.80 35.16
N LEU A 169 -69.43 22.00 34.68
CA LEU A 169 -69.45 22.33 33.25
C LEU A 169 -68.03 22.52 32.67
N GLU A 170 -67.09 23.07 33.44
CA GLU A 170 -65.69 23.19 33.03
C GLU A 170 -64.97 21.84 33.02
N LYS A 171 -65.34 20.92 33.92
CA LYS A 171 -64.84 19.54 33.97
C LYS A 171 -65.07 18.79 32.65
N LYS A 172 -66.23 18.97 32.01
CA LYS A 172 -66.58 18.27 30.74
C LYS A 172 -65.75 18.75 29.55
N LYS A 173 -65.64 20.07 29.35
CA LYS A 173 -64.83 20.65 28.26
C LYS A 173 -63.34 20.36 28.46
N LYS A 174 -62.81 20.53 29.68
CA LYS A 174 -61.40 20.22 29.98
C LYS A 174 -61.08 18.73 29.84
N ALA A 175 -61.96 17.81 30.25
CA ALA A 175 -61.73 16.38 30.10
C ALA A 175 -61.71 15.90 28.63
N GLN A 176 -62.51 16.51 27.75
CA GLN A 176 -62.51 16.18 26.32
C GLN A 176 -61.24 16.68 25.62
N VAL A 177 -60.74 17.87 26.00
CA VAL A 177 -59.43 18.39 25.58
C VAL A 177 -58.29 17.50 26.09
N LEU A 178 -58.36 17.01 27.32
CA LEU A 178 -57.36 16.10 27.91
C LEU A 178 -57.35 14.72 27.20
N LYS A 179 -58.52 14.21 26.79
CA LYS A 179 -58.62 12.97 25.98
C LYS A 179 -57.96 13.12 24.61
N GLN A 180 -58.19 14.26 23.92
CA GLN A 180 -57.51 14.56 22.65
C GLN A 180 -56.00 14.76 22.83
N LYS A 181 -55.58 15.47 23.89
CA LYS A 181 -54.15 15.65 24.25
C LYS A 181 -53.45 14.30 24.47
N GLY A 182 -54.07 13.35 25.16
CA GLY A 182 -53.51 12.00 25.37
C GLY A 182 -53.24 11.23 24.07
N THR A 183 -54.15 11.28 23.09
CA THR A 183 -53.91 10.68 21.77
C THR A 183 -52.80 11.38 20.99
N SER A 184 -52.73 12.72 21.01
CA SER A 184 -51.65 13.47 20.35
C SER A 184 -50.28 13.17 20.97
N LEU A 185 -50.26 12.95 22.29
CA LEU A 185 -49.04 12.71 23.05
C LEU A 185 -48.45 11.33 22.77
N ARG A 186 -49.31 10.32 22.60
CA ARG A 186 -48.90 8.98 22.18
C ARG A 186 -48.21 9.03 20.82
N LEU A 187 -48.76 9.79 19.87
CA LEU A 187 -48.20 9.94 18.52
C LEU A 187 -46.84 10.66 18.55
N LYS A 188 -46.72 11.76 19.32
CA LYS A 188 -45.45 12.49 19.50
C LYS A 188 -44.35 11.58 20.08
N LEU A 189 -44.66 10.84 21.14
CA LEU A 189 -43.69 9.92 21.75
C LEU A 189 -43.25 8.84 20.75
N MET A 190 -44.18 8.27 19.99
CA MET A 190 -43.86 7.30 18.95
C MET A 190 -42.96 7.86 17.85
N SER A 191 -43.28 9.05 17.32
CA SER A 191 -42.49 9.66 16.26
C SER A 191 -41.08 10.00 16.73
N PHE A 192 -40.91 10.57 17.93
CA PHE A 192 -39.58 10.88 18.46
C PHE A 192 -38.77 9.62 18.73
N THR A 193 -39.38 8.57 19.29
CA THR A 193 -38.66 7.31 19.55
C THR A 193 -38.21 6.66 18.23
N ALA A 194 -39.11 6.56 17.25
CA ALA A 194 -38.78 6.01 15.94
C ALA A 194 -37.71 6.83 15.22
N MET A 195 -37.77 8.16 15.32
CA MET A 195 -36.77 9.06 14.74
C MET A 195 -35.40 8.89 15.41
N ILE A 196 -35.31 8.73 16.73
CA ILE A 196 -34.04 8.45 17.42
C ILE A 196 -33.44 7.14 16.93
N VAL A 197 -34.23 6.07 16.87
CA VAL A 197 -33.76 4.75 16.41
C VAL A 197 -33.26 4.84 14.98
N PHE A 198 -34.04 5.45 14.08
CA PHE A 198 -33.66 5.64 12.69
C PHE A 198 -32.36 6.46 12.54
N MET A 199 -32.24 7.57 13.26
CA MET A 199 -31.05 8.42 13.17
C MET A 199 -29.81 7.76 13.77
N ALA A 200 -29.95 6.98 14.84
CA ALA A 200 -28.86 6.21 15.41
C ALA A 200 -28.33 5.17 14.40
N ILE A 201 -29.21 4.49 13.67
CA ILE A 201 -28.82 3.53 12.63
C ILE A 201 -28.12 4.22 11.47
N LEU A 202 -28.65 5.35 10.99
CA LEU A 202 -28.00 6.16 9.95
C LEU A 202 -26.58 6.58 10.35
N LEU A 203 -26.42 7.03 11.60
CA LEU A 203 -25.17 7.54 12.13
C LEU A 203 -24.08 6.46 12.24
N VAL A 204 -24.46 5.18 12.38
CA VAL A 204 -23.52 4.05 12.37
C VAL A 204 -23.31 3.49 10.97
N SER A 205 -24.38 3.33 10.18
CA SER A 205 -24.33 2.68 8.87
C SER A 205 -23.61 3.50 7.81
N LEU A 206 -23.81 4.82 7.78
CA LEU A 206 -23.17 5.70 6.79
C LEU A 206 -21.63 5.72 6.91
N PRO A 207 -21.03 5.96 8.09
CA PRO A 207 -19.58 5.89 8.25
C PRO A 207 -19.01 4.51 7.97
N LEU A 208 -19.68 3.46 8.45
CA LEU A 208 -19.22 2.10 8.20
C LEU A 208 -19.18 1.81 6.70
N GLY A 209 -20.23 2.17 5.96
CA GLY A 209 -20.28 2.01 4.51
C GLY A 209 -19.19 2.81 3.78
N TYR A 210 -18.93 4.04 4.22
CA TYR A 210 -17.86 4.87 3.66
C TYR A 210 -16.47 4.25 3.88
N VAL A 211 -16.15 3.87 5.13
CA VAL A 211 -14.85 3.27 5.48
C VAL A 211 -14.67 1.92 4.79
N MET A 212 -15.69 1.07 4.78
CA MET A 212 -15.64 -0.26 4.16
C MET A 212 -15.40 -0.15 2.64
N THR A 213 -16.12 0.76 1.96
CA THR A 213 -15.95 0.97 0.50
C THR A 213 -14.53 1.43 0.18
N ARG A 214 -14.02 2.41 0.93
CA ARG A 214 -12.66 2.94 0.72
C ARG A 214 -11.58 1.90 1.02
N SER A 215 -11.80 1.07 2.05
CA SER A 215 -10.91 -0.03 2.39
C SER A 215 -10.86 -1.09 1.29
N GLN A 216 -12.03 -1.46 0.73
CA GLN A 216 -12.11 -2.42 -0.38
C GLN A 216 -11.47 -1.87 -1.65
N GLU A 217 -11.74 -0.61 -2.00
CA GLU A 217 -11.08 0.06 -3.14
C GLU A 217 -9.57 -0.01 -2.99
N ARG A 218 -9.03 0.42 -1.85
CA ARG A 218 -7.59 0.35 -1.58
C ARG A 218 -7.05 -1.08 -1.63
N THR A 219 -7.76 -2.05 -1.05
CA THR A 219 -7.32 -3.45 -1.02
C THR A 219 -7.24 -4.04 -2.43
N LEU A 220 -8.24 -3.78 -3.27
CA LEU A 220 -8.27 -4.23 -4.65
C LEU A 220 -7.19 -3.54 -5.48
N SER A 221 -7.03 -2.22 -5.32
CA SER A 221 -6.05 -1.45 -6.07
C SER A 221 -4.61 -1.83 -5.72
N VAL A 222 -4.29 -1.99 -4.42
CA VAL A 222 -2.98 -2.48 -3.97
C VAL A 222 -2.76 -3.92 -4.42
N GLY A 223 -3.77 -4.78 -4.28
CA GLY A 223 -3.66 -6.17 -4.73
C GLY A 223 -3.43 -6.30 -6.23
N LEU A 224 -4.01 -5.42 -7.05
CA LEU A 224 -3.74 -5.36 -8.49
C LEU A 224 -2.29 -4.93 -8.76
N GLU A 225 -1.83 -3.86 -8.11
CA GLU A 225 -0.44 -3.37 -8.22
C GLU A 225 0.57 -4.47 -7.86
N GLU A 226 0.35 -5.19 -6.76
CA GLU A 226 1.20 -6.31 -6.34
C GLU A 226 1.23 -7.44 -7.39
N ARG A 227 0.06 -7.85 -7.91
CA ARG A 227 -0.01 -8.89 -8.95
C ARG A 227 0.72 -8.46 -10.23
N VAL A 228 0.50 -7.22 -10.68
CA VAL A 228 1.17 -6.65 -11.85
C VAL A 228 2.68 -6.57 -11.62
N ASN A 229 3.14 -6.14 -10.44
CA ASN A 229 4.56 -6.10 -10.10
C ASN A 229 5.21 -7.49 -10.10
N VAL A 230 4.52 -8.51 -9.58
CA VAL A 230 4.99 -9.90 -9.63
C VAL A 230 5.09 -10.39 -11.07
N LEU A 231 4.07 -10.14 -11.90
CA LEU A 231 4.09 -10.52 -13.32
C LEU A 231 5.20 -9.79 -14.09
N LEU A 232 5.32 -8.47 -13.92
CA LEU A 232 6.42 -7.68 -14.47
C LEU A 232 7.77 -8.24 -14.05
N SER A 233 7.94 -8.63 -12.78
CA SER A 233 9.17 -9.22 -12.27
C SER A 233 9.48 -10.56 -12.96
N SER A 234 8.49 -11.44 -13.10
CA SER A 234 8.61 -12.73 -13.79
C SER A 234 9.03 -12.54 -15.25
N ILE A 235 8.31 -11.69 -15.99
CA ILE A 235 8.56 -11.45 -17.42
C ILE A 235 9.88 -10.72 -17.63
N THR A 236 10.23 -9.74 -16.79
CA THR A 236 11.53 -9.05 -16.82
C THR A 236 12.67 -10.03 -16.58
N SER A 237 12.50 -10.98 -15.65
CA SER A 237 13.49 -12.03 -15.39
C SER A 237 13.66 -12.96 -16.59
N GLY A 238 12.56 -13.40 -17.21
CA GLY A 238 12.58 -14.19 -18.45
C GLY A 238 13.23 -13.45 -19.61
N ALA A 239 12.83 -12.19 -19.84
CA ALA A 239 13.41 -11.34 -20.86
C ALA A 239 14.93 -11.16 -20.65
N ARG A 240 15.38 -11.00 -19.40
CA ARG A 240 16.82 -10.94 -19.08
C ARG A 240 17.56 -12.21 -19.46
N ALA A 241 16.94 -13.38 -19.32
CA ALA A 241 17.55 -14.66 -19.64
C ALA A 241 17.64 -14.91 -21.16
N TYR A 242 16.63 -14.48 -21.93
CA TYR A 242 16.49 -14.86 -23.35
C TYR A 242 16.84 -13.74 -24.35
N MET A 243 16.74 -12.47 -23.97
CA MET A 243 17.15 -11.35 -24.83
C MET A 243 18.64 -11.35 -25.21
N PRO A 244 19.60 -11.67 -24.32
CA PRO A 244 21.02 -11.65 -24.69
C PRO A 244 21.39 -12.60 -25.82
N THR A 245 20.71 -13.75 -25.91
CA THR A 245 20.87 -14.76 -26.96
C THR A 245 19.86 -14.60 -28.09
N GLN A 246 19.00 -13.57 -28.03
CA GLN A 246 17.93 -13.32 -28.98
C GLN A 246 17.06 -14.56 -29.23
N ASN A 247 16.77 -15.34 -28.17
CA ASN A 247 15.97 -16.55 -28.29
C ASN A 247 14.49 -16.19 -28.47
N VAL A 248 14.11 -15.92 -29.72
CA VAL A 248 12.77 -15.48 -30.12
C VAL A 248 11.68 -16.45 -29.66
N LEU A 249 11.96 -17.76 -29.71
CA LEU A 249 10.97 -18.78 -29.32
C LEU A 249 10.58 -18.62 -27.84
N GLU A 250 11.56 -18.53 -26.95
CA GLU A 250 11.32 -18.34 -25.52
C GLU A 250 10.76 -16.95 -25.21
N LEU A 251 11.18 -15.91 -25.95
CA LEU A 251 10.62 -14.57 -25.79
C LEU A 251 9.14 -14.50 -26.19
N SER A 252 8.74 -15.24 -27.22
CA SER A 252 7.36 -15.27 -27.71
C SER A 252 6.36 -15.93 -26.75
N SER A 253 6.83 -16.78 -25.82
CA SER A 253 5.97 -17.43 -24.82
C SER A 253 5.78 -16.59 -23.55
N LEU A 254 6.66 -15.63 -23.26
CA LEU A 254 6.57 -14.80 -22.05
C LEU A 254 5.26 -14.00 -21.94
N PRO A 255 4.74 -13.37 -23.02
CA PRO A 255 3.47 -12.66 -22.96
C PRO A 255 2.28 -13.53 -22.51
N GLU A 256 2.31 -14.84 -22.78
CA GLU A 256 1.23 -15.76 -22.39
C GLU A 256 1.05 -15.87 -20.87
N GLN A 257 2.06 -15.51 -20.07
CA GLN A 257 1.98 -15.47 -18.61
C GLN A 257 0.92 -14.48 -18.10
N SER A 258 0.52 -13.51 -18.91
CA SER A 258 -0.54 -12.55 -18.56
C SER A 258 -1.89 -13.20 -18.32
N ALA A 259 -2.15 -14.39 -18.86
CA ALA A 259 -3.38 -15.14 -18.59
C ALA A 259 -3.56 -15.47 -17.09
N ALA A 260 -2.50 -15.40 -16.28
CA ALA A 260 -2.57 -15.58 -14.83
C ALA A 260 -3.24 -14.40 -14.08
N ILE A 261 -3.38 -13.23 -14.72
CA ILE A 261 -4.02 -12.04 -14.16
C ILE A 261 -5.20 -11.67 -15.05
N SER A 262 -6.42 -11.85 -14.54
CA SER A 262 -7.65 -11.57 -15.30
C SER A 262 -7.81 -10.12 -15.73
N GLU A 263 -7.15 -9.18 -15.06
CA GLU A 263 -7.14 -7.76 -15.41
C GLU A 263 -6.13 -7.41 -16.52
N ALA A 264 -5.21 -8.31 -16.88
CA ALA A 264 -4.22 -8.04 -17.92
C ALA A 264 -4.85 -8.20 -19.32
N ASN A 265 -4.78 -7.15 -20.13
CA ASN A 265 -5.26 -7.17 -21.51
C ASN A 265 -4.20 -7.78 -22.43
N PHE A 266 -2.97 -7.28 -22.35
CA PHE A 266 -1.84 -7.77 -23.15
C PHE A 266 -0.51 -7.46 -22.46
N VAL A 267 0.53 -8.13 -22.93
CA VAL A 267 1.93 -7.91 -22.60
C VAL A 267 2.70 -7.74 -23.90
N SER A 268 3.62 -6.79 -23.89
CA SER A 268 4.54 -6.55 -24.99
C SER A 268 5.96 -6.39 -24.46
N ILE A 269 6.94 -6.93 -25.17
CA ILE A 269 8.36 -6.83 -24.86
C ILE A 269 9.02 -6.09 -26.00
N ALA A 270 9.61 -4.95 -25.69
CA ALA A 270 10.39 -4.17 -26.63
C ALA A 270 11.86 -4.10 -26.23
N GLY A 271 12.73 -3.78 -27.17
CA GLY A 271 14.16 -3.72 -26.95
C GLY A 271 14.90 -3.07 -28.10
N LEU A 272 16.21 -3.30 -28.12
CA LEU A 272 17.08 -2.85 -29.20
C LEU A 272 16.77 -3.60 -30.51
N SER A 273 17.18 -3.01 -31.63
CA SER A 273 17.07 -3.63 -32.94
C SER A 273 17.87 -4.93 -33.02
N SER A 274 17.37 -5.92 -33.75
CA SER A 274 18.14 -7.13 -34.10
C SER A 274 19.19 -6.84 -35.18
N ASP A 275 18.91 -5.87 -36.05
CA ASP A 275 19.63 -5.67 -37.31
C ASP A 275 20.58 -4.47 -37.25
N ASP A 276 20.32 -3.51 -36.36
CA ASP A 276 21.11 -2.29 -36.20
C ASP A 276 21.70 -2.19 -34.80
N GLU A 277 22.98 -2.55 -34.67
CA GLU A 277 23.72 -2.42 -33.42
C GLU A 277 23.91 -0.96 -32.95
N ASN A 278 23.69 0.03 -33.83
CA ASN A 278 23.80 1.46 -33.49
C ASN A 278 22.49 2.08 -33.00
N SER A 279 21.37 1.37 -33.17
CA SER A 279 20.08 1.79 -32.66
C SER A 279 20.12 1.80 -31.13
N SER A 280 20.10 2.99 -30.52
CA SER A 280 20.07 3.15 -29.05
C SER A 280 18.65 3.19 -28.48
N GLY A 281 17.61 3.16 -29.33
CA GLY A 281 16.21 3.23 -28.92
C GLY A 281 15.65 1.84 -28.56
N LEU A 282 14.85 1.77 -27.48
CA LEU A 282 14.11 0.58 -27.07
C LEU A 282 12.75 0.50 -27.76
N ASP A 283 12.74 0.74 -29.07
CA ASP A 283 11.52 0.97 -29.84
C ASP A 283 11.14 -0.26 -30.67
N PHE A 284 11.94 -1.32 -30.64
CA PHE A 284 11.73 -2.51 -31.48
C PHE A 284 11.00 -3.59 -30.69
N MET A 285 9.89 -4.07 -31.23
CA MET A 285 9.07 -5.11 -30.62
C MET A 285 9.68 -6.48 -30.81
N TRP A 286 9.79 -7.25 -29.72
CA TRP A 286 10.34 -8.61 -29.71
C TRP A 286 9.26 -9.67 -29.55
N ALA A 287 8.29 -9.42 -28.68
CA ALA A 287 7.19 -10.35 -28.44
C ALA A 287 5.96 -9.58 -27.94
N SER A 288 4.77 -10.01 -28.35
CA SER A 288 3.51 -9.46 -27.84
C SER A 288 2.38 -10.46 -28.03
N ASN A 289 1.40 -10.44 -27.12
CA ASN A 289 0.12 -11.15 -27.27
C ASN A 289 -1.07 -10.18 -27.49
N ASP A 290 -0.79 -8.93 -27.86
CA ASP A 290 -1.81 -7.93 -28.15
C ASP A 290 -2.54 -8.25 -29.47
N SER A 291 -3.87 -8.37 -29.40
CA SER A 291 -4.70 -8.60 -30.59
C SER A 291 -4.71 -7.41 -31.55
N ASP A 292 -4.48 -6.20 -31.05
CA ASP A 292 -4.50 -4.95 -31.82
C ASP A 292 -3.09 -4.45 -32.17
N LEU A 293 -2.08 -5.33 -32.10
CA LEU A 293 -0.67 -5.00 -32.31
C LEU A 293 -0.43 -4.31 -33.65
N ALA A 294 -1.13 -4.72 -34.72
CA ALA A 294 -0.94 -4.18 -36.07
C ALA A 294 -1.12 -2.66 -36.16
N ASN A 295 -1.89 -2.04 -35.26
CA ASN A 295 -2.07 -0.59 -35.20
C ASN A 295 -0.98 0.13 -34.39
N LYS A 296 -0.16 -0.62 -33.65
CA LYS A 296 0.86 -0.14 -32.70
C LYS A 296 2.29 -0.37 -33.17
N ILE A 297 2.46 -1.01 -34.33
CA ILE A 297 3.75 -1.23 -34.99
C ILE A 297 3.72 -0.70 -36.43
N ASN A 298 4.90 -0.44 -36.98
CA ASN A 298 5.06 0.04 -38.36
C ASN A 298 4.92 -1.05 -39.45
N THR A 299 4.64 -2.30 -39.06
CA THR A 299 4.64 -3.49 -39.93
C THR A 299 3.33 -4.25 -39.76
N GLU A 300 2.84 -4.95 -40.79
CA GLU A 300 1.56 -5.68 -40.69
C GLU A 300 1.64 -6.92 -39.77
N ILE A 301 2.80 -7.56 -39.71
CA ILE A 301 3.07 -8.75 -38.89
C ILE A 301 4.31 -8.45 -38.04
N LEU A 302 4.26 -8.89 -36.77
CA LEU A 302 5.39 -8.76 -35.86
C LEU A 302 6.61 -9.53 -36.40
N ALA A 303 7.65 -8.78 -36.73
CA ALA A 303 9.00 -9.27 -36.97
C ALA A 303 9.86 -8.93 -35.73
N PRO A 304 10.24 -9.94 -34.91
CA PRO A 304 10.96 -9.73 -33.67
C PRO A 304 12.27 -8.96 -33.87
N GLY A 305 12.44 -7.85 -33.15
CA GLY A 305 13.63 -6.99 -33.24
C GLY A 305 13.67 -6.06 -34.46
N VAL A 306 12.66 -6.10 -35.34
CA VAL A 306 12.59 -5.29 -36.57
C VAL A 306 11.37 -4.36 -36.57
N SER A 307 10.22 -4.84 -36.10
CA SER A 307 8.99 -4.05 -35.99
C SER A 307 9.15 -2.90 -35.00
N LYS A 308 9.00 -1.65 -35.44
CA LYS A 308 9.11 -0.45 -34.61
C LYS A 308 7.76 -0.05 -34.02
N ILE A 309 7.75 0.31 -32.74
CA ILE A 309 6.58 0.84 -32.02
C ILE A 309 6.19 2.20 -32.57
N THR A 310 4.88 2.40 -32.77
CA THR A 310 4.27 3.68 -33.16
C THR A 310 3.41 4.30 -32.06
N ASP A 311 3.07 3.53 -31.03
CA ASP A 311 2.26 4.00 -29.91
C ASP A 311 3.01 5.04 -29.05
N GLN A 312 2.39 6.22 -28.89
CA GLN A 312 3.02 7.34 -28.20
C GLN A 312 3.26 7.07 -26.70
N THR A 313 2.41 6.27 -26.05
CA THR A 313 2.56 5.97 -24.62
C THR A 313 3.73 5.01 -24.39
N MET A 314 3.87 4.00 -25.24
CA MET A 314 5.02 3.09 -25.22
C MET A 314 6.33 3.82 -25.57
N LEU A 315 6.32 4.72 -26.56
CA LEU A 315 7.49 5.52 -26.91
C LEU A 315 7.95 6.42 -25.76
N SER A 316 7.00 7.07 -25.07
CA SER A 316 7.31 7.92 -23.90
C SER A 316 7.96 7.11 -22.76
N ALA A 317 7.56 5.85 -22.59
CA ALA A 317 8.17 4.96 -21.62
C ALA A 317 9.58 4.48 -22.04
N SER A 318 9.81 4.28 -23.34
CA SER A 318 11.13 3.94 -23.88
C SER A 318 12.13 5.10 -23.75
N GLU A 319 11.69 6.35 -23.84
CA GLU A 319 12.54 7.53 -23.60
C GLU A 319 13.09 7.57 -22.16
N ILE A 320 12.26 7.24 -21.15
CA ILE A 320 12.68 7.15 -19.74
C ILE A 320 13.83 6.13 -19.57
N CYS A 321 13.86 5.08 -20.38
CA CYS A 321 14.92 4.08 -20.32
C CYS A 321 16.28 4.59 -20.81
N GLN A 322 16.31 5.60 -21.69
CA GLN A 322 17.56 6.20 -22.17
C GLN A 322 18.27 6.94 -21.04
N GLU A 323 17.53 7.71 -20.24
CA GLU A 323 18.06 8.39 -19.04
C GLU A 323 18.51 7.38 -17.97
N LEU A 324 17.74 6.30 -17.80
CA LEU A 324 18.10 5.21 -16.90
C LEU A 324 19.41 4.53 -17.30
N ASN A 325 19.68 4.40 -18.61
CA ASN A 325 20.91 3.82 -19.10
C ASN A 325 22.15 4.63 -18.67
N GLN A 326 22.07 5.96 -18.71
CA GLN A 326 23.16 6.83 -18.26
C GLN A 326 23.42 6.67 -16.76
N SER A 327 22.35 6.59 -15.96
CA SER A 327 22.45 6.32 -14.53
C SER A 327 23.05 4.94 -14.25
N ALA A 328 22.65 3.92 -15.02
CA ALA A 328 23.16 2.57 -14.88
C ALA A 328 24.65 2.51 -15.21
N ALA A 329 25.11 3.19 -16.26
CA ALA A 329 26.53 3.25 -16.61
C ALA A 329 27.40 3.87 -15.49
N GLN A 330 26.88 4.86 -14.76
CA GLN A 330 27.61 5.45 -13.63
C GLN A 330 27.71 4.48 -12.44
N SER A 331 26.61 3.81 -12.07
CA SER A 331 26.56 2.94 -10.89
C SER A 331 27.17 1.55 -11.13
N ALA A 332 27.00 1.00 -12.33
CA ALA A 332 27.40 -0.36 -12.70
C ALA A 332 28.68 -0.43 -13.55
N GLY A 333 29.14 0.71 -14.10
CA GLY A 333 30.27 0.78 -15.02
C GLY A 333 31.58 0.27 -14.43
N GLU A 334 31.92 0.69 -13.21
CA GLU A 334 33.16 0.27 -12.55
C GLU A 334 33.16 -1.23 -12.23
N ILE A 335 32.04 -1.77 -11.73
CA ILE A 335 31.89 -3.21 -11.50
C ILE A 335 32.06 -3.97 -12.81
N ALA A 336 31.46 -3.46 -13.89
CA ALA A 336 31.56 -4.09 -15.21
C ALA A 336 33.00 -4.07 -15.75
N LYS A 337 33.74 -2.96 -15.60
CA LYS A 337 35.16 -2.85 -15.97
C LYS A 337 36.03 -3.84 -15.19
N ASN A 338 35.83 -3.95 -13.88
CA ASN A 338 36.61 -4.87 -13.04
C ASN A 338 36.41 -6.32 -13.47
N ILE A 339 35.16 -6.75 -13.71
CA ILE A 339 34.86 -8.08 -14.27
C ILE A 339 35.56 -8.28 -15.62
N ALA A 340 35.56 -7.28 -16.51
CA ALA A 340 36.22 -7.41 -17.81
C ALA A 340 37.75 -7.59 -17.67
N SER A 341 38.37 -6.81 -16.77
CA SER A 341 39.80 -6.88 -16.48
C SER A 341 40.19 -8.24 -15.90
N LEU A 342 39.43 -8.73 -14.90
CA LEU A 342 39.67 -10.02 -14.26
C LEU A 342 39.47 -11.19 -15.23
N ASN A 343 38.47 -11.12 -16.12
CA ASN A 343 38.27 -12.12 -17.16
C ASN A 343 39.43 -12.14 -18.17
N ALA A 344 39.97 -10.97 -18.55
CA ALA A 344 41.13 -10.88 -19.43
C ALA A 344 42.39 -11.47 -18.76
N GLU A 345 42.60 -11.17 -17.47
CA GLU A 345 43.68 -11.76 -16.67
C GLU A 345 43.52 -13.30 -16.60
N GLY A 346 42.33 -13.79 -16.26
CA GLY A 346 42.04 -15.22 -16.19
C GLY A 346 42.28 -15.94 -17.52
N ALA A 347 41.90 -15.32 -18.63
CA ALA A 347 42.16 -15.85 -19.97
C ALA A 347 43.67 -15.95 -20.29
N SER A 348 44.46 -14.94 -19.90
CA SER A 348 45.92 -14.95 -20.08
C SER A 348 46.61 -16.06 -19.28
N LEU A 349 46.02 -16.46 -18.16
CA LEU A 349 46.50 -17.54 -17.29
C LEU A 349 45.97 -18.93 -17.69
N ALA A 350 45.04 -19.04 -18.65
CA ALA A 350 44.34 -20.29 -18.97
C ALA A 350 45.25 -21.42 -19.47
N LEU A 351 46.32 -21.09 -20.19
CA LEU A 351 47.29 -22.06 -20.72
C LEU A 351 48.42 -22.40 -19.73
N ARG A 352 48.46 -21.73 -18.57
CA ARG A 352 49.49 -21.92 -17.56
C ARG A 352 49.05 -22.94 -16.52
N SER A 353 49.84 -24.00 -16.37
CA SER A 353 49.58 -25.10 -15.42
C SER A 353 50.37 -24.97 -14.11
N ASP A 354 51.07 -23.86 -13.87
CA ASP A 354 51.80 -23.66 -12.62
C ASP A 354 50.82 -23.48 -11.43
N PRO A 355 51.14 -24.02 -10.23
CA PRO A 355 50.24 -23.96 -9.08
C PRO A 355 49.78 -22.54 -8.70
N VAL A 356 50.62 -21.54 -8.95
CA VAL A 356 50.32 -20.12 -8.70
C VAL A 356 49.25 -19.62 -9.67
N SER A 357 49.41 -19.89 -10.97
CA SER A 357 48.42 -19.52 -12.00
C SER A 357 47.10 -20.26 -11.83
N VAL A 358 47.12 -21.53 -11.41
CA VAL A 358 45.90 -22.29 -11.09
C VAL A 358 45.15 -21.61 -9.95
N LYS A 359 45.83 -21.33 -8.83
CA LYS A 359 45.25 -20.65 -7.67
C LYS A 359 44.70 -19.27 -8.03
N ARG A 360 45.44 -18.49 -8.83
CA ARG A 360 45.00 -17.16 -9.27
C ARG A 360 43.74 -17.22 -10.14
N ARG A 361 43.61 -18.23 -11.01
CA ARG A 361 42.38 -18.44 -11.80
C ARG A 361 41.17 -18.80 -10.92
N GLU A 362 41.37 -19.62 -9.90
CA GLU A 362 40.32 -19.93 -8.93
C GLU A 362 39.86 -18.67 -8.19
N GLU A 363 40.80 -17.83 -7.75
CA GLU A 363 40.50 -16.54 -7.12
C GLU A 363 39.73 -15.61 -8.07
N ILE A 364 40.18 -15.47 -9.32
CA ILE A 364 39.50 -14.68 -10.36
C ILE A 364 38.07 -15.17 -10.59
N SER A 365 37.86 -16.49 -10.64
CA SER A 365 36.52 -17.06 -10.82
C SER A 365 35.59 -16.71 -9.66
N VAL A 366 36.08 -16.79 -8.42
CA VAL A 366 35.31 -16.42 -7.22
C VAL A 366 34.96 -14.93 -7.23
N ILE A 367 35.95 -14.06 -7.45
CA ILE A 367 35.75 -12.60 -7.46
C ILE A 367 34.79 -12.20 -8.58
N THR A 368 34.94 -12.78 -9.77
CA THR A 368 34.08 -12.47 -10.92
C THR A 368 32.64 -12.88 -10.67
N THR A 369 32.41 -14.01 -10.00
CA THR A 369 31.07 -14.48 -9.63
C THR A 369 30.41 -13.53 -8.62
N GLU A 370 31.17 -13.09 -7.62
CA GLU A 370 30.70 -12.12 -6.61
C GLU A 370 30.36 -10.77 -7.26
N LEU A 371 31.25 -10.23 -8.08
CA LEU A 371 31.03 -8.98 -8.81
C LEU A 371 29.84 -9.08 -9.76
N SER A 372 29.66 -10.21 -10.45
CA SER A 372 28.51 -10.44 -11.36
C SER A 372 27.19 -10.49 -10.60
N THR A 373 27.19 -11.10 -9.42
CA THR A 373 26.01 -11.14 -8.54
C THR A 373 25.67 -9.74 -8.04
N ARG A 374 26.67 -8.97 -7.60
CA ARG A 374 26.51 -7.58 -7.17
C ARG A 374 26.00 -6.69 -8.31
N LEU A 375 26.59 -6.83 -9.50
CA LEU A 375 26.17 -6.13 -10.72
C LEU A 375 24.70 -6.40 -11.04
N SER A 376 24.31 -7.67 -11.06
CA SER A 376 22.93 -8.09 -11.37
C SER A 376 21.95 -7.53 -10.34
N ARG A 377 22.31 -7.54 -9.05
CA ARG A 377 21.49 -6.95 -8.00
C ARG A 377 21.31 -5.44 -8.17
N THR A 378 22.39 -4.69 -8.42
CA THR A 378 22.31 -3.24 -8.64
C THR A 378 21.46 -2.90 -9.85
N LEU A 379 21.61 -3.62 -10.97
CA LEU A 379 20.78 -3.41 -12.16
C LEU A 379 19.31 -3.76 -11.91
N ASN A 380 19.01 -4.77 -11.08
CA ASN A 380 17.64 -5.12 -10.70
C ASN A 380 17.00 -4.04 -9.82
N GLU A 381 17.70 -3.55 -8.81
CA GLU A 381 17.23 -2.46 -7.94
C GLU A 381 16.91 -1.19 -8.77
N MET A 382 17.74 -0.89 -9.78
CA MET A 382 17.50 0.23 -10.71
C MET A 382 16.30 -0.01 -11.64
N SER A 383 16.10 -1.24 -12.13
CA SER A 383 14.92 -1.65 -12.90
C SER A 383 13.63 -1.50 -12.09
N GLU A 384 13.64 -1.90 -10.81
CA GLU A 384 12.51 -1.78 -9.89
C GLU A 384 12.16 -0.31 -9.64
N ALA A 385 13.16 0.51 -9.31
CA ALA A 385 12.97 1.94 -9.09
C ALA A 385 12.46 2.67 -10.35
N ALA A 386 12.73 2.12 -11.53
CA ALA A 386 12.31 2.69 -12.81
C ALA A 386 10.93 2.20 -13.31
N THR A 387 10.27 1.34 -12.55
CA THR A 387 8.93 0.83 -12.89
C THR A 387 7.88 1.94 -12.76
N GLY A 388 6.91 1.98 -13.66
CA GLY A 388 5.85 2.99 -13.64
C GLY A 388 4.65 2.61 -14.50
N SER A 389 3.71 3.54 -14.63
CA SER A 389 2.51 3.37 -15.46
C SER A 389 2.06 4.66 -16.15
N PHE A 390 1.29 4.49 -17.23
CA PHE A 390 0.62 5.54 -17.98
C PHE A 390 -0.87 5.19 -18.20
N PRO A 391 -1.83 6.05 -17.81
CA PRO A 391 -1.66 7.16 -16.87
C PRO A 391 -1.14 6.68 -15.51
N GLU A 392 -0.78 7.60 -14.62
CA GLU A 392 -0.24 7.24 -13.31
C GLU A 392 -1.26 6.42 -12.51
N TYR A 393 -0.83 5.24 -12.07
CA TYR A 393 -1.65 4.36 -11.24
C TYR A 393 -1.48 4.72 -9.76
N ASN A 394 -2.55 5.20 -9.14
CA ASN A 394 -2.57 5.52 -7.72
C ASN A 394 -3.36 4.45 -6.94
N SER A 395 -2.67 3.62 -6.17
CA SER A 395 -3.32 2.58 -5.36
C SER A 395 -4.15 3.10 -4.18
N ALA A 396 -4.00 4.37 -3.81
CA ALA A 396 -4.84 5.00 -2.79
C ALA A 396 -6.14 5.60 -3.35
N LEU A 397 -6.20 5.89 -4.66
CA LEU A 397 -7.35 6.48 -5.32
C LEU A 397 -7.47 5.97 -6.74
N LEU A 398 -8.44 5.09 -6.97
CA LEU A 398 -8.67 4.54 -8.30
C LEU A 398 -9.39 5.58 -9.17
N ASP A 399 -8.86 5.84 -10.36
CA ASP A 399 -9.59 6.61 -11.36
C ASP A 399 -10.79 5.78 -11.85
N ARG A 400 -11.95 6.43 -11.92
CA ARG A 400 -13.18 5.79 -12.40
C ARG A 400 -13.48 6.12 -13.86
N ASP A 401 -12.83 7.15 -14.40
CA ASP A 401 -13.03 7.61 -15.77
C ASP A 401 -12.03 6.92 -16.71
N ASN A 402 -10.77 6.77 -16.27
CA ASN A 402 -9.75 6.02 -16.99
C ASN A 402 -9.58 4.62 -16.40
N THR A 403 -9.96 3.59 -17.15
CA THR A 403 -9.87 2.20 -16.69
C THR A 403 -8.69 1.43 -17.26
N GLU A 404 -7.97 2.00 -18.22
CA GLU A 404 -6.85 1.34 -18.89
C GLU A 404 -5.53 1.95 -18.43
N TYR A 405 -4.61 1.09 -18.02
CA TYR A 405 -3.29 1.46 -17.55
C TYR A 405 -2.23 0.64 -18.27
N LEU A 406 -1.21 1.32 -18.79
CA LEU A 406 -0.02 0.70 -19.35
C LEU A 406 1.11 0.76 -18.31
N PHE A 407 1.36 -0.36 -17.64
CA PHE A 407 2.51 -0.51 -16.76
C PHE A 407 3.75 -0.86 -17.58
N TYR A 408 4.91 -0.39 -17.12
CA TYR A 408 6.18 -0.69 -17.77
C TYR A 408 7.29 -0.95 -16.76
N ARG A 409 8.21 -1.85 -17.12
CA ARG A 409 9.44 -2.13 -16.38
C ARG A 409 10.64 -2.28 -17.31
N PRO A 410 11.70 -1.47 -17.15
CA PRO A 410 12.93 -1.63 -17.92
C PRO A 410 13.68 -2.91 -17.53
N VAL A 411 14.25 -3.60 -18.51
CA VAL A 411 15.12 -4.78 -18.31
C VAL A 411 16.58 -4.34 -18.46
N LEU A 412 17.31 -4.41 -17.37
CA LEU A 412 18.73 -4.07 -17.34
C LEU A 412 19.57 -5.33 -17.24
N TYR A 413 20.59 -5.43 -18.10
CA TYR A 413 21.63 -6.44 -18.03
C TYR A 413 22.89 -6.03 -18.77
N ARG A 414 23.99 -6.69 -18.43
CA ARG A 414 25.26 -6.52 -19.12
C ARG A 414 25.36 -7.50 -20.28
N GLN A 415 25.85 -7.01 -21.42
CA GLN A 415 26.24 -7.85 -22.55
C GLN A 415 27.65 -7.47 -23.00
N GLY A 416 28.59 -8.42 -22.86
CA GLY A 416 30.00 -8.21 -23.23
C GLY A 416 30.64 -7.02 -22.50
N THR A 417 31.22 -6.09 -23.28
CA THR A 417 31.90 -4.87 -22.81
C THR A 417 31.09 -3.60 -23.06
N SER A 418 29.86 -3.72 -23.58
CA SER A 418 29.01 -2.58 -23.88
C SER A 418 28.60 -1.82 -22.62
N GLN A 419 28.56 -0.49 -22.71
CA GLN A 419 28.08 0.42 -21.67
C GLN A 419 26.55 0.65 -21.75
N THR A 420 25.86 -0.07 -22.64
CA THR A 420 24.40 -0.09 -22.71
C THR A 420 23.88 -1.19 -21.80
N TYR A 421 23.20 -0.79 -20.73
CA TYR A 421 22.61 -1.65 -19.71
C TYR A 421 21.11 -1.78 -19.87
N ALA A 422 20.39 -0.70 -20.20
CA ALA A 422 18.97 -0.77 -20.53
C ALA A 422 18.82 -1.31 -21.95
N ARG A 423 18.29 -2.52 -22.08
CA ARG A 423 18.29 -3.27 -23.35
C ARG A 423 16.93 -3.77 -23.78
N ALA A 424 16.00 -3.84 -22.84
CA ALA A 424 14.62 -4.16 -23.12
C ALA A 424 13.70 -3.41 -22.16
N ILE A 425 12.41 -3.38 -22.47
CA ILE A 425 11.33 -2.87 -21.63
C ILE A 425 10.15 -3.81 -21.79
N VAL A 426 9.53 -4.14 -20.67
CA VAL A 426 8.31 -4.95 -20.63
C VAL A 426 7.14 -4.02 -20.37
N PHE A 427 6.08 -4.18 -21.16
CA PHE A 427 4.82 -3.47 -21.05
C PHE A 427 3.72 -4.44 -20.66
N ILE A 428 2.84 -4.02 -19.76
CA ILE A 428 1.62 -4.76 -19.40
C ILE A 428 0.46 -3.78 -19.41
N SER A 429 -0.51 -4.01 -20.29
CA SER A 429 -1.78 -3.28 -20.27
C SER A 429 -2.75 -3.96 -19.32
N VAL A 430 -3.37 -3.19 -18.45
CA VAL A 430 -4.26 -3.66 -17.39
C VAL A 430 -5.55 -2.85 -17.39
N SER A 431 -6.68 -3.53 -17.26
CA SER A 431 -8.00 -2.92 -17.11
C SER A 431 -8.50 -2.99 -15.66
N THR A 432 -8.89 -1.86 -15.10
CA THR A 432 -9.49 -1.75 -13.75
C THR A 432 -11.02 -1.85 -13.78
N ALA A 433 -11.63 -2.10 -14.94
CA ALA A 433 -13.09 -2.14 -15.08
C ALA A 433 -13.75 -3.20 -14.16
N SER A 434 -13.15 -4.39 -14.04
CA SER A 434 -13.62 -5.47 -13.17
C SER A 434 -13.50 -5.10 -11.68
N LEU A 435 -12.47 -4.34 -11.30
CA LEU A 435 -12.29 -3.82 -9.94
C LEU A 435 -13.39 -2.79 -9.62
N ILE A 436 -13.64 -1.85 -10.53
CA ILE A 436 -14.70 -0.83 -10.36
C ILE A 436 -16.06 -1.52 -10.22
N GLN A 437 -16.34 -2.52 -11.06
CA GLN A 437 -17.56 -3.31 -10.96
C GLN A 437 -17.69 -4.03 -9.60
N SER A 438 -16.59 -4.62 -9.11
CA SER A 438 -16.56 -5.29 -7.80
C SER A 438 -16.81 -4.32 -6.65
N ILE A 439 -16.23 -3.11 -6.72
CA ILE A 439 -16.46 -2.04 -5.73
C ILE A 439 -17.92 -1.59 -5.77
N ASP A 440 -18.50 -1.40 -6.96
CA ASP A 440 -19.88 -0.96 -7.10
C ASP A 440 -20.88 -2.03 -6.63
N GLN A 441 -20.59 -3.31 -6.88
CA GLN A 441 -21.37 -4.43 -6.34
C GLN A 441 -21.29 -4.51 -4.82
N ALA A 442 -20.11 -4.32 -4.25
CA ALA A 442 -19.93 -4.31 -2.80
C ALA A 442 -20.64 -3.12 -2.16
N ARG A 443 -20.55 -1.92 -2.76
CA ARG A 443 -21.32 -0.74 -2.33
C ARG A 443 -22.81 -1.00 -2.34
N ARG A 444 -23.36 -1.56 -3.43
CA ARG A 444 -24.79 -1.91 -3.49
C ARG A 444 -25.17 -2.88 -2.38
N THR A 445 -24.36 -3.92 -2.16
CA THR A 445 -24.58 -4.91 -1.09
C THR A 445 -24.60 -4.26 0.30
N ILE A 446 -23.67 -3.35 0.58
CA ILE A 446 -23.62 -2.58 1.84
C ILE A 446 -24.90 -1.75 2.01
N VAL A 447 -25.35 -1.06 0.95
CA VAL A 447 -26.57 -0.24 1.01
C VAL A 447 -27.81 -1.11 1.23
N TYR A 448 -27.94 -2.23 0.51
CA TYR A 448 -29.09 -3.13 0.67
C TYR A 448 -29.17 -3.76 2.06
N THR A 449 -28.03 -4.22 2.60
CA THR A 449 -27.99 -4.79 3.96
C THR A 449 -28.29 -3.73 5.02
N ALA A 450 -27.74 -2.52 4.89
CA ALA A 450 -28.05 -1.41 5.78
C ALA A 450 -29.54 -1.02 5.75
N LEU A 451 -30.16 -1.00 4.57
CA LEU A 451 -31.59 -0.70 4.40
C LEU A 451 -32.45 -1.77 5.08
N MET A 452 -32.16 -3.05 4.86
CA MET A 452 -32.87 -4.15 5.52
C MET A 452 -32.75 -4.08 7.05
N VAL A 453 -31.54 -3.90 7.58
CA VAL A 453 -31.33 -3.77 9.03
C VAL A 453 -32.07 -2.56 9.59
N SER A 454 -32.03 -1.43 8.88
CA SER A 454 -32.75 -0.22 9.27
C SER A 454 -34.26 -0.44 9.33
N LEU A 455 -34.83 -1.11 8.32
CA LEU A 455 -36.25 -1.43 8.26
C LEU A 455 -36.70 -2.28 9.46
N PHE A 456 -35.97 -3.36 9.76
CA PHE A 456 -36.28 -4.22 10.91
C PHE A 456 -36.15 -3.48 12.24
N ALA A 457 -35.08 -2.69 12.41
CA ALA A 457 -34.86 -1.95 13.63
C ALA A 457 -35.90 -0.84 13.85
N VAL A 458 -36.37 -0.17 12.79
CA VAL A 458 -37.49 0.79 12.87
C VAL A 458 -38.78 0.09 13.26
N LEU A 459 -39.10 -1.08 12.70
CA LEU A 459 -40.28 -1.85 13.09
C LEU A 459 -40.25 -2.23 14.58
N ILE A 460 -39.10 -2.69 15.07
CA ILE A 460 -38.89 -3.00 16.49
C ILE A 460 -39.01 -1.74 17.34
N GLY A 461 -38.42 -0.62 16.90
CA GLY A 461 -38.50 0.67 17.59
C GLY A 461 -39.93 1.20 17.70
N ILE A 462 -40.73 1.07 16.64
CA ILE A 462 -42.15 1.44 16.64
C ILE A 462 -42.94 0.54 17.60
N ALA A 463 -42.70 -0.78 17.58
CA ALA A 463 -43.36 -1.72 18.48
C ALA A 463 -43.03 -1.44 19.96
N ALA A 464 -41.75 -1.26 20.29
CA ALA A 464 -41.30 -0.93 21.64
C ALA A 464 -41.88 0.42 22.11
N SER A 465 -41.89 1.43 21.24
CA SER A 465 -42.50 2.72 21.55
C SER A 465 -44.02 2.63 21.71
N TRP A 466 -44.70 1.79 20.94
CA TRP A 466 -46.14 1.55 21.08
C TRP A 466 -46.50 1.00 22.45
N ILE A 467 -45.69 0.06 22.96
CA ILE A 467 -45.83 -0.51 24.30
C ILE A 467 -45.58 0.56 25.37
N LEU A 468 -44.45 1.27 25.28
CA LEU A 468 -44.06 2.28 26.27
C LEU A 468 -45.10 3.43 26.34
N ALA A 469 -45.54 3.92 25.19
CA ALA A 469 -46.55 4.97 25.14
C ALA A 469 -47.91 4.47 25.65
N SER A 470 -48.23 3.18 25.47
CA SER A 470 -49.43 2.57 26.06
C SER A 470 -49.38 2.58 27.59
N ILE A 471 -48.24 2.20 28.18
CA ILE A 471 -48.04 2.20 29.64
C ILE A 471 -48.20 3.61 30.22
N ILE A 472 -47.65 4.63 29.56
CA ILE A 472 -47.68 6.02 30.05
C ILE A 472 -49.08 6.66 29.85
N VAL A 473 -49.72 6.43 28.70
CA VAL A 473 -50.92 7.17 28.29
C VAL A 473 -52.23 6.43 28.61
N SER A 474 -52.23 5.10 28.72
CA SER A 474 -53.44 4.33 29.02
C SER A 474 -54.11 4.74 30.35
N PRO A 475 -53.38 4.96 31.45
CA PRO A 475 -53.98 5.43 32.70
C PRO A 475 -54.65 6.81 32.54
N ILE A 476 -54.02 7.73 31.81
CA ILE A 476 -54.54 9.07 31.49
C ILE A 476 -55.88 8.96 30.76
N LYS A 477 -55.98 8.08 29.76
CA LYS A 477 -57.20 7.88 28.97
C LYS A 477 -58.34 7.28 29.80
N ARG A 478 -58.03 6.30 30.66
CA ARG A 478 -59.00 5.70 31.60
C ARG A 478 -59.53 6.75 32.58
N LEU A 479 -58.65 7.50 33.22
CA LEU A 479 -59.01 8.57 34.16
C LEU A 479 -59.85 9.67 33.49
N ALA A 480 -59.41 10.19 32.34
CA ALA A 480 -60.16 11.20 31.59
C ALA A 480 -61.56 10.70 31.17
N SER A 481 -61.67 9.43 30.75
CA SER A 481 -62.96 8.84 30.40
C SER A 481 -63.90 8.69 31.60
N HIS A 482 -63.34 8.38 32.78
CA HIS A 482 -64.10 8.26 34.02
C HIS A 482 -64.59 9.63 34.52
N VAL A 483 -63.75 10.68 34.41
CA VAL A 483 -64.16 12.06 34.72
C VAL A 483 -65.31 12.52 33.79
N VAL A 484 -65.26 12.18 32.50
CA VAL A 484 -66.38 12.42 31.57
C VAL A 484 -67.63 11.64 31.97
N MET A 485 -67.48 10.39 32.44
CA MET A 485 -68.61 9.58 32.92
C MET A 485 -69.28 10.24 34.12
N ILE A 486 -68.51 10.63 35.14
CA ILE A 486 -68.98 11.33 36.35
C ILE A 486 -69.66 12.66 36.01
N GLY A 487 -69.14 13.39 35.03
CA GLY A 487 -69.73 14.66 34.57
C GLY A 487 -71.04 14.50 33.78
N ASN A 488 -71.32 13.32 33.22
CA ASN A 488 -72.52 13.05 32.42
C ASN A 488 -73.64 12.33 33.20
N THR A 489 -73.36 11.75 34.36
CA THR A 489 -74.37 11.08 35.19
C THR A 489 -75.15 12.10 36.04
N VAL A 490 -76.42 12.32 35.68
CA VAL A 490 -77.35 13.21 36.40
C VAL A 490 -77.69 12.68 37.80
N ASN A 491 -77.72 11.36 37.98
CA ASN A 491 -78.07 10.71 39.25
C ASN A 491 -76.85 10.00 39.85
N LYS A 492 -76.36 10.53 40.99
CA LYS A 492 -75.05 10.15 41.56
C LYS A 492 -75.05 8.82 42.30
N GLU A 493 -76.21 8.27 42.64
CA GLU A 493 -76.32 6.95 43.28
C GLU A 493 -75.87 5.80 42.35
N LYS A 494 -75.96 5.99 41.02
CA LYS A 494 -75.48 5.00 40.02
C LYS A 494 -73.95 4.92 39.87
N LEU A 495 -73.20 5.74 40.61
CA LEU A 495 -71.73 5.73 40.65
C LEU A 495 -71.16 4.89 41.79
N ALA A 496 -71.99 4.45 42.76
CA ALA A 496 -71.54 3.60 43.85
C ALA A 496 -71.08 2.23 43.33
N GLY A 497 -69.86 1.81 43.68
CA GLY A 497 -69.27 0.52 43.28
C GLY A 497 -68.38 0.54 42.03
N LYS A 498 -68.24 1.67 41.33
CA LYS A 498 -67.27 1.83 40.23
C LYS A 498 -65.96 2.46 40.73
N GLU A 499 -65.25 1.75 41.61
CA GLU A 499 -63.94 2.21 42.09
C GLU A 499 -62.83 2.04 41.05
N ILE A 500 -61.84 2.92 41.14
CA ILE A 500 -60.73 3.03 40.20
C ILE A 500 -59.66 2.00 40.57
N VAL A 501 -59.43 1.01 39.70
CA VAL A 501 -58.20 0.20 39.75
C VAL A 501 -57.14 0.93 38.91
N ILE A 502 -56.09 1.42 39.56
CA ILE A 502 -55.00 2.21 38.97
C ILE A 502 -54.08 1.32 38.14
#